data_AF-A0A538HYY3-F1
#
_entry.id   AF-A0A538HYY3-F1
#
_cell.length_a   1.000
_cell.length_b   1.000
_cell.length_c   1.000
_cell.angle_alpha   90.00
_cell.angle_beta   90.00
_cell.angle_gamma   90.00
#
_symmetry.space_group_name_H-M   'P 1'
#
loop_
_entity.id
_entity.type
_entity.pdbx_description
1 polymer ?
#
loop_
_entity_poly.entity_id
_entity_poly.type
_entity_poly.pdbx_seq_one_letter_code
_entity_poly.pdbx_strand_id
1 'polypeptide(L)'
;MSTAERHIQIDAETLAGHRFPYQEDIALVEDVDLLAATPGGDINWLEDVGLLEEEGVPAVFDRYSNSFLKIYFPIPGGREDEIARKVLVKHLQSGNSYGIQLKAKHAKFPQPELGPWVEESKTVGTDWKAPVLEGWEKPAGH
;
A
#
# COMPACT_ATOMS: atom_id res chain seq x y z
N MET A 1 -34.70 -7.71 12.75
CA MET A 1 -33.45 -6.95 12.62
C MET A 1 -32.53 -7.78 11.74
N SER A 2 -32.30 -7.37 10.50
CA SER A 2 -31.31 -8.07 9.66
C SER A 2 -29.94 -7.80 10.27
N THR A 3 -29.20 -8.86 10.59
CA THR A 3 -27.77 -8.79 10.82
C THR A 3 -27.16 -8.16 9.57
N ALA A 4 -26.80 -6.88 9.64
CA ALA A 4 -25.97 -6.28 8.62
C ALA A 4 -24.67 -7.09 8.59
N GLU A 5 -24.40 -7.76 7.47
CA GLU A 5 -23.10 -8.38 7.23
C GLU A 5 -22.05 -7.28 7.41
N ARG A 6 -21.17 -7.46 8.40
CA ARG A 6 -20.02 -6.58 8.57
C ARG A 6 -18.97 -6.99 7.54
N HIS A 7 -19.12 -6.48 6.32
CA HIS A 7 -17.96 -6.32 5.45
C HIS A 7 -17.11 -5.20 6.05
N ILE A 8 -16.07 -5.58 6.82
CA ILE A 8 -14.98 -4.66 7.19
C ILE A 8 -13.87 -4.89 6.17
N GLN A 9 -14.19 -4.72 4.88
CA GLN A 9 -13.12 -4.52 3.91
C GLN A 9 -12.74 -3.06 3.98
N ILE A 10 -11.45 -2.82 4.14
CA ILE A 10 -10.90 -1.49 4.31
C ILE A 10 -10.30 -1.12 2.97
N ASP A 11 -10.77 -0.03 2.36
CA ASP A 11 -10.12 0.56 1.21
C ASP A 11 -9.06 1.60 1.64
N ALA A 12 -8.08 1.82 0.76
CA ALA A 12 -6.99 2.75 1.01
C ALA A 12 -7.49 4.18 1.27
N GLU A 13 -8.63 4.55 0.67
CA GLU A 13 -9.28 5.85 0.85
C GLU A 13 -9.80 6.04 2.28
N THR A 14 -10.41 5.01 2.86
CA THR A 14 -10.86 5.02 4.25
C THR A 14 -9.69 5.17 5.20
N LEU A 15 -8.57 4.49 4.94
CA LEU A 15 -7.36 4.61 5.76
C LEU A 15 -6.72 6.00 5.64
N ALA A 16 -6.68 6.55 4.43
CA ALA A 16 -6.05 7.84 4.15
C ALA A 16 -6.96 9.04 4.49
N GLY A 17 -8.28 8.83 4.54
CA GLY A 17 -9.28 9.90 4.66
C GLY A 17 -9.48 10.72 3.38
N HIS A 18 -8.90 10.28 2.25
CA HIS A 18 -9.00 10.96 0.96
C HIS A 18 -8.72 9.99 -0.21
N ARG A 19 -9.08 10.42 -1.42
CA ARG A 19 -8.70 9.78 -2.67
C ARG A 19 -7.36 10.23 -3.18
N PHE A 20 -6.68 9.35 -3.90
CA PHE A 20 -5.42 9.67 -4.56
C PHE A 20 -5.68 10.01 -6.05
N PRO A 21 -5.02 11.04 -6.61
CA PRO A 21 -5.28 11.46 -7.99
C PRO A 21 -5.15 10.35 -9.05
N TYR A 22 -4.19 9.45 -8.89
CA TYR A 22 -3.97 8.32 -9.81
C TYR A 22 -5.06 7.23 -9.74
N GLN A 23 -6.06 7.35 -8.86
CA GLN A 23 -7.24 6.50 -8.91
C GLN A 23 -8.26 7.00 -9.94
N GLU A 24 -8.19 8.28 -10.33
CA GLU A 24 -9.19 8.92 -11.20
C GLU A 24 -8.61 9.28 -12.59
N ASP A 25 -7.28 9.31 -12.74
CA ASP A 25 -6.61 9.63 -14.00
C ASP A 25 -5.51 8.62 -14.36
N ILE A 26 -5.76 7.86 -15.42
CA ILE A 26 -4.82 6.88 -15.98
C ILE A 26 -3.51 7.52 -16.44
N ALA A 27 -3.51 8.78 -16.86
CA ALA A 27 -2.31 9.47 -17.32
C ALA A 27 -1.24 9.59 -16.22
N LEU A 28 -1.65 9.52 -14.95
CA LEU A 28 -0.75 9.61 -13.79
C LEU A 28 -0.02 8.31 -13.46
N VAL A 29 -0.34 7.21 -14.16
CA VAL A 29 0.28 5.90 -14.00
C VAL A 29 0.89 5.34 -15.29
N GLU A 30 0.62 5.93 -16.46
CA GLU A 30 1.11 5.40 -17.74
C GLU A 30 2.65 5.32 -17.82
N ASP A 31 3.33 6.29 -17.21
CA ASP A 31 4.80 6.40 -17.17
C ASP A 31 5.47 5.48 -16.14
N VAL A 32 4.69 4.73 -15.35
CA VAL A 32 5.22 3.78 -14.39
C VAL A 32 5.89 2.62 -15.11
N ASP A 33 7.21 2.55 -15.00
CA ASP A 33 8.03 1.46 -15.50
C ASP A 33 8.01 0.29 -14.50
N LEU A 34 7.21 -0.74 -14.82
CA LEU A 34 7.09 -1.95 -14.00
C LEU A 34 8.38 -2.76 -13.93
N LEU A 35 9.22 -2.73 -14.97
CA LEU A 35 10.50 -3.46 -14.97
C LEU A 35 11.50 -2.75 -14.07
N ALA A 36 11.61 -1.43 -14.19
CA ALA A 36 12.48 -0.63 -13.32
C ALA A 36 12.02 -0.65 -11.85
N ALA A 37 10.71 -0.70 -11.60
CA ALA A 37 10.16 -0.80 -10.25
C ALA A 37 10.34 -2.19 -9.61
N THR A 38 10.84 -3.16 -10.37
CA THR A 38 10.99 -4.54 -9.95
C THR A 38 12.43 -4.84 -9.52
N PRO A 39 12.66 -5.19 -8.24
CA PRO A 39 13.99 -5.52 -7.76
C PRO A 39 14.53 -6.78 -8.46
N GLY A 40 15.74 -6.71 -9.01
CA GLY A 40 16.37 -7.84 -9.70
C GLY A 40 16.00 -7.98 -11.18
N GLY A 41 15.17 -7.08 -11.74
CA GLY A 41 14.87 -7.03 -13.17
C GLY A 41 13.92 -8.14 -13.67
N ASP A 42 13.20 -8.79 -12.76
CA ASP A 42 12.28 -9.90 -13.07
C ASP A 42 10.91 -9.70 -12.41
N ILE A 43 9.86 -9.58 -13.24
CA ILE A 43 8.48 -9.25 -12.86
C ILE A 43 7.80 -10.29 -11.96
N ASN A 44 8.45 -11.42 -11.65
CA ASN A 44 7.93 -12.45 -10.75
C ASN A 44 7.36 -11.91 -9.42
N TRP A 45 7.83 -10.77 -8.89
CA TRP A 45 7.21 -10.21 -7.68
C TRP A 45 5.80 -9.59 -7.92
N LEU A 46 5.54 -9.08 -9.13
CA LEU A 46 4.27 -8.51 -9.58
C LEU A 46 3.37 -9.51 -10.28
N GLU A 47 3.83 -10.72 -10.57
CA GLU A 47 3.07 -11.70 -11.35
C GLU A 47 1.73 -12.01 -10.68
N ASP A 48 1.74 -12.13 -9.35
CA ASP A 48 0.58 -12.35 -8.49
C ASP A 48 -0.29 -11.10 -8.27
N VAL A 49 0.10 -9.94 -8.80
CA VAL A 49 -0.69 -8.71 -8.73
C VAL A 49 -1.53 -8.63 -10.00
N GLY A 50 -2.86 -8.68 -9.83
CA GLY A 50 -3.82 -8.57 -10.92
C GLY A 50 -4.98 -7.64 -10.57
N LEU A 51 -5.81 -7.36 -11.57
CA LEU A 51 -7.04 -6.61 -11.37
C LEU A 51 -8.05 -7.45 -10.59
N LEU A 52 -8.55 -6.90 -9.50
CA LEU A 52 -9.60 -7.45 -8.66
C LEU A 52 -10.81 -6.51 -8.69
N GLU A 53 -11.81 -6.83 -7.88
CA GLU A 53 -13.00 -6.01 -7.70
C GLU A 53 -13.28 -5.85 -6.21
N GLU A 54 -13.64 -4.64 -5.80
CA GLU A 54 -14.07 -4.29 -4.46
C GLU A 54 -15.39 -3.51 -4.55
N GLU A 55 -16.46 -4.06 -3.99
CA GLU A 55 -17.81 -3.46 -4.00
C GLU A 55 -18.30 -3.06 -5.41
N GLY A 56 -18.01 -3.88 -6.42
CA GLY A 56 -18.37 -3.59 -7.82
C GLY A 56 -17.45 -2.59 -8.51
N VAL A 57 -16.36 -2.17 -7.86
CA VAL A 57 -15.37 -1.24 -8.40
C VAL A 57 -14.06 -1.98 -8.70
N PRO A 58 -13.45 -1.83 -9.88
CA PRO A 58 -12.14 -2.40 -10.17
C PRO A 58 -11.11 -1.93 -9.13
N ALA A 59 -10.28 -2.84 -8.62
CA ALA A 59 -9.35 -2.54 -7.55
C ALA A 59 -8.08 -3.39 -7.63
N VAL A 60 -7.02 -2.93 -6.97
CA VAL A 60 -5.80 -3.72 -6.74
C VAL A 60 -5.54 -3.85 -5.25
N PHE A 61 -5.07 -5.02 -4.80
CA PHE A 61 -4.82 -5.27 -3.38
C PHE A 61 -3.42 -4.81 -2.96
N ASP A 62 -3.35 -3.90 -1.99
CA ASP A 62 -2.09 -3.48 -1.37
C ASP A 62 -1.81 -4.32 -0.11
N ARG A 63 -0.82 -5.21 -0.23
CA ARG A 63 -0.37 -6.08 0.87
C ARG A 63 0.29 -5.30 2.03
N TYR A 64 0.85 -4.12 1.80
CA TYR A 64 1.47 -3.34 2.89
C TYR A 64 0.43 -2.79 3.86
N SER A 65 -0.74 -2.40 3.35
CA SER A 65 -1.85 -1.86 4.16
C SER A 65 -2.94 -2.90 4.44
N ASN A 66 -2.92 -4.06 3.77
CA ASN A 66 -4.02 -5.02 3.71
C ASN A 66 -5.35 -4.35 3.33
N SER A 67 -5.31 -3.52 2.28
CA SER A 67 -6.45 -2.75 1.81
C SER A 67 -6.59 -2.81 0.29
N PHE A 68 -7.81 -2.55 -0.19
CA PHE A 68 -8.06 -2.39 -1.63
C PHE A 68 -7.85 -0.96 -2.07
N LEU A 69 -7.17 -0.77 -3.21
CA LEU A 69 -7.02 0.50 -3.89
C LEU A 69 -7.92 0.48 -5.12
N LYS A 70 -9.06 1.18 -5.04
CA LYS A 70 -10.08 1.27 -6.10
C LYS A 70 -9.58 2.11 -7.28
N ILE A 71 -10.04 1.78 -8.48
CA ILE A 71 -9.70 2.43 -9.76
C ILE A 71 -11.01 2.96 -10.37
N TYR A 72 -11.08 4.27 -10.61
CA TYR A 72 -12.30 4.98 -11.03
C TYR A 72 -12.27 5.49 -12.47
N PHE A 73 -11.24 5.14 -13.24
CA PHE A 73 -11.17 5.41 -14.68
C PHE A 73 -11.41 4.14 -15.50
N PRO A 74 -11.87 4.27 -16.76
CA PRO A 74 -12.01 3.13 -17.66
C PRO A 74 -10.66 2.46 -17.93
N ILE A 75 -10.56 1.17 -17.64
CA ILE A 75 -9.36 0.38 -17.91
C ILE A 75 -9.41 -0.12 -19.36
N PRO A 76 -8.37 0.13 -20.18
CA PRO A 76 -8.32 -0.41 -21.55
C PRO A 76 -8.31 -1.94 -21.55
N GLY A 77 -9.14 -2.54 -22.40
CA GLY A 77 -9.22 -4.01 -22.51
C GLY A 77 -7.88 -4.63 -22.92
N GLY A 78 -7.51 -5.73 -22.27
CA GLY A 78 -6.23 -6.41 -22.44
C GLY A 78 -5.05 -5.78 -21.68
N ARG A 79 -5.30 -4.72 -20.90
CA ARG A 79 -4.30 -4.05 -20.03
C ARG A 79 -4.69 -4.09 -18.55
N GLU A 80 -5.62 -4.94 -18.16
CA GLU A 80 -6.23 -4.97 -16.82
C GLU A 80 -5.17 -5.13 -15.71
N ASP A 81 -4.39 -6.21 -15.78
CA ASP A 81 -3.36 -6.47 -14.77
C ASP A 81 -2.18 -5.50 -14.88
N GLU A 82 -1.85 -5.05 -16.09
CA GLU A 82 -0.81 -4.03 -16.30
C GLU A 82 -1.17 -2.74 -15.54
N ILE A 83 -2.39 -2.26 -15.71
CA ILE A 83 -2.89 -1.04 -15.06
C ILE A 83 -3.02 -1.25 -13.55
N ALA A 84 -3.52 -2.39 -13.08
CA ALA A 84 -3.57 -2.71 -11.66
C ALA A 84 -2.18 -2.64 -11.01
N ARG A 85 -1.16 -3.24 -11.65
CA ARG A 85 0.24 -3.18 -11.20
C ARG A 85 0.77 -1.76 -11.20
N LYS A 86 0.54 -0.98 -12.27
CA LYS A 86 1.00 0.42 -12.37
C LYS A 86 0.39 1.30 -11.29
N VAL A 87 -0.91 1.14 -11.01
CA VAL A 87 -1.60 1.85 -9.92
C VAL A 87 -1.01 1.48 -8.56
N LEU A 88 -0.78 0.19 -8.29
CA LEU A 88 -0.16 -0.25 -7.04
C LEU A 88 1.26 0.30 -6.89
N VAL A 89 2.09 0.19 -7.93
CA VAL A 89 3.47 0.70 -7.90
C VAL A 89 3.48 2.21 -7.69
N LYS A 90 2.62 2.97 -8.37
CA LYS A 90 2.49 4.42 -8.14
C LYS A 90 2.13 4.73 -6.69
N HIS A 91 1.19 3.99 -6.12
CA HIS A 91 0.78 4.14 -4.72
C HIS A 91 1.93 3.90 -3.74
N LEU A 92 2.73 2.84 -3.98
CA LEU A 92 3.87 2.46 -3.16
C LEU A 92 5.03 3.47 -3.28
N GLN A 93 5.38 3.88 -4.50
CA GLN A 93 6.44 4.87 -4.76
C GLN A 93 6.10 6.26 -4.22
N SER A 94 4.81 6.60 -4.17
CA SER A 94 4.34 7.85 -3.57
C SER A 94 4.34 7.81 -2.03
N GLY A 95 4.63 6.67 -1.40
CA GLY A 95 4.56 6.49 0.05
C GLY A 95 3.13 6.54 0.61
N ASN A 96 2.13 6.37 -0.25
CA ASN A 96 0.72 6.55 0.10
C ASN A 96 0.10 5.31 0.75
N SER A 97 0.75 4.14 0.63
CA SER A 97 0.32 2.96 1.36
C SER A 97 0.36 3.24 2.85
N TYR A 98 -0.77 3.01 3.53
CA TYR A 98 -0.88 3.24 4.97
C TYR A 98 0.18 2.45 5.75
N GLY A 99 0.51 1.23 5.30
CA GLY A 99 1.59 0.44 5.89
C GLY A 99 2.96 1.10 5.79
N ILE A 100 3.24 1.83 4.70
CA ILE A 100 4.47 2.62 4.54
C ILE A 100 4.46 3.81 5.51
N GLN A 101 3.37 4.57 5.56
CA GLN A 101 3.25 5.76 6.43
C GLN A 101 3.46 5.41 7.91
N LEU A 102 3.02 4.22 8.35
CA LEU A 102 3.22 3.74 9.71
C LEU A 102 4.68 3.44 10.05
N LYS A 103 5.54 3.10 9.07
CA LYS A 103 6.94 2.74 9.34
C LYS A 103 7.71 3.88 10.01
N ALA A 104 7.51 5.12 9.58
CA ALA A 104 8.19 6.28 10.16
C ALA A 104 7.96 6.40 11.68
N LYS A 105 6.80 5.98 12.18
CA LYS A 105 6.42 6.05 13.60
C LYS A 105 6.69 4.75 14.36
N HIS A 106 6.56 3.60 13.70
CA HIS A 106 6.44 2.30 14.37
C HIS A 106 7.55 1.30 14.02
N ALA A 107 8.40 1.59 13.04
CA ALA A 107 9.54 0.73 12.72
C ALA A 107 10.45 0.59 13.95
N LYS A 108 10.66 -0.65 14.39
CA LYS A 108 11.52 -0.99 15.54
C LYS A 108 12.99 -1.18 15.16
N PHE A 109 13.23 -1.54 13.91
CA PHE A 109 14.56 -1.84 13.39
C PHE A 109 14.83 -1.00 12.14
N PRO A 110 16.09 -0.64 11.86
CA PRO A 110 16.48 0.07 10.65
C PRO A 110 16.01 -0.66 9.38
N GLN A 111 15.26 0.03 8.54
CA GLN A 111 14.78 -0.50 7.25
C GLN A 111 14.42 0.63 6.28
N PRO A 112 14.39 0.38 4.95
CA PRO A 112 13.91 1.35 3.98
C PRO A 112 12.41 1.65 4.17
N GLU A 113 12.05 2.94 4.18
CA GLU A 113 10.67 3.43 4.29
C GLU A 113 9.81 2.97 3.11
N LEU A 114 10.19 3.34 1.88
CA LEU A 114 9.51 2.96 0.65
C LEU A 114 9.90 1.56 0.18
N GLY A 115 10.66 0.78 0.96
CA GLY A 115 11.10 -0.54 0.52
C GLY A 115 11.96 -0.44 -0.75
N PRO A 116 11.87 -1.43 -1.66
CA PRO A 116 12.72 -1.48 -2.84
C PRO A 116 12.12 -0.73 -4.04
N TRP A 117 11.04 0.03 -3.85
CA TRP A 117 10.33 0.75 -4.93
C TRP A 117 11.04 2.02 -5.40
N VAL A 118 11.97 2.53 -4.59
CA VAL A 118 12.74 3.76 -4.82
C VAL A 118 14.19 3.53 -4.35
N GLU A 119 15.15 3.85 -5.22
CA GLU A 119 16.59 3.59 -4.99
C GLU A 119 17.13 4.28 -3.73
N GLU A 120 16.77 5.54 -3.51
CA GLU A 120 17.23 6.35 -2.38
C GLU A 120 16.19 6.42 -1.23
N SER A 121 15.48 5.33 -0.98
CA SER A 121 14.51 5.28 0.12
C SER A 121 15.20 5.55 1.47
N LYS A 122 14.71 6.56 2.19
CA LYS A 122 15.14 6.88 3.56
C LYS A 122 15.08 5.65 4.47
N THR A 123 16.05 5.55 5.40
CA THR A 123 16.02 4.57 6.49
C THR A 123 15.17 5.08 7.66
N VAL A 124 14.26 4.23 8.16
CA VAL A 124 13.42 4.48 9.34
C VAL A 124 13.66 3.40 10.40
N GLY A 125 13.27 3.66 11.66
CA GLY A 125 13.45 2.73 12.76
C GLY A 125 14.84 2.74 13.40
N THR A 126 15.62 3.80 13.20
CA THR A 126 16.93 4.03 13.84
C THR A 126 16.82 4.44 15.30
N ASP A 127 15.72 5.09 15.70
CA ASP A 127 15.55 5.76 17.00
C ASP A 127 14.26 5.34 17.71
N TRP A 128 13.82 4.09 17.52
CA TRP A 128 12.59 3.61 18.13
C TRP A 128 12.67 3.63 19.66
N LYS A 129 11.63 4.15 20.30
CA LYS A 129 11.46 4.13 21.76
C LYS A 129 10.23 3.33 22.11
N ALA A 130 10.34 2.49 23.14
CA ALA A 130 9.21 1.74 23.63
C ALA A 130 8.10 2.68 24.11
N PRO A 131 6.83 2.43 23.74
CA PRO A 131 5.72 3.18 24.31
C PRO A 131 5.71 2.96 25.82
N VAL A 132 5.67 4.05 26.58
CA VAL A 132 5.53 4.03 28.03
C VAL A 132 4.08 4.32 28.35
N LEU A 133 3.42 3.40 29.04
CA LEU A 133 2.08 3.60 29.57
C LEU A 133 2.23 4.30 30.94
N GLU A 134 1.66 5.49 31.08
CA GLU A 134 1.68 6.23 32.34
C GLU A 134 1.03 5.40 33.46
N GLY A 135 1.73 5.25 34.59
CA GLY A 135 1.28 4.44 35.72
C GLY A 135 1.39 2.92 35.53
N TRP A 136 1.93 2.42 34.42
CA TRP A 136 2.20 1.00 34.22
C TRP A 136 3.65 0.67 34.59
N GLU A 137 3.83 -0.17 35.59
CA GLU A 137 5.13 -0.76 35.94
C GLU A 137 5.24 -2.17 35.37
N LYS A 138 6.39 -2.48 34.75
CA LYS A 138 6.67 -3.83 34.26
C LYS A 138 6.62 -4.81 35.45
N PRO A 139 5.86 -5.92 35.38
CA PRO A 139 5.87 -6.94 36.43
C PRO A 139 7.29 -7.45 36.69
N ALA A 140 7.63 -7.61 37.97
CA ALA A 140 8.92 -8.19 38.36
C ALA A 140 8.95 -9.68 37.98
N GLY A 141 9.87 -10.05 37.09
CA GLY A 141 10.12 -11.45 36.69
C GLY A 141 9.69 -11.79 35.27
N HIS A 142 10.63 -11.64 34.34
CA HIS A 142 10.68 -12.35 33.06
C HIS A 142 12.12 -12.78 32.82
#